data_AF-A0A0M3JBD2-F1
#
_entry.id   AF-A0A0M3JBD2-F1
#
_cell.length_a   1.000
_cell.length_b   1.000
_cell.length_c   1.000
_cell.angle_alpha   90.00
_cell.angle_beta   90.00
_cell.angle_gamma   90.00
#
_symmetry.space_group_name_H-M   'P 1'
#
loop_
_entity.id
_entity.type
_entity.pdbx_description
1 polymer ?
#
loop_
_entity_poly.entity_id
_entity_poly.type
_entity_poly.pdbx_seq_one_letter_code
_entity_poly.pdbx_strand_id
1 'polypeptide(L)'
;LNTLRSIKGTTSTHLALHEAYDLFTNRDGDSGAREGVPKLAIVLTDGHSQRSPRNLAQRLKSEGVEILAVSMTPRPYVDERELLGITEDASKVFTPSNVQVLMRPD
;
A
#
# COMPACT_ATOMS: atom_id res chain seq x y z
N LEU A 1 18.91 7.11 -1.29
CA LEU A 1 17.58 7.69 -1.01
C LEU A 1 17.44 9.18 -1.40
N ASN A 2 18.51 9.90 -1.80
CA ASN A 2 18.44 11.35 -2.10
C ASN A 2 17.84 11.71 -3.48
N THR A 3 17.38 10.73 -4.25
CA THR A 3 16.85 10.93 -5.61
C THR A 3 15.32 10.92 -5.67
N LEU A 4 14.64 10.44 -4.62
CA LEU A 4 13.19 10.48 -4.53
C LEU A 4 12.73 11.90 -4.19
N ARG A 5 11.94 12.50 -5.07
CA ARG A 5 11.36 13.83 -4.84
C ARG A 5 9.89 13.69 -4.54
N SER A 6 9.42 14.39 -3.51
CA SER A 6 7.99 14.53 -3.27
C SER A 6 7.36 15.27 -4.45
N ILE A 7 6.43 14.60 -5.12
CA ILE A 7 5.55 15.22 -6.09
C ILE A 7 4.42 15.81 -5.27
N LYS A 8 4.42 17.14 -5.11
CA LYS A 8 3.35 17.84 -4.38
C LYS A 8 2.02 17.64 -5.10
N GLY A 9 0.92 17.69 -4.36
CA GLY A 9 -0.41 17.59 -4.93
C GLY A 9 -1.35 16.87 -3.97
N THR A 10 -2.27 16.12 -4.55
CA THR A 10 -3.30 15.37 -3.85
C THR A 10 -2.92 13.89 -3.71
N THR A 11 -3.50 13.22 -2.72
CA THR A 11 -3.26 11.80 -2.49
C THR A 11 -4.13 10.96 -3.42
N SER A 12 -3.51 10.18 -4.29
CA SER A 12 -4.20 9.29 -5.25
C SER A 12 -3.81 7.84 -5.05
N THR A 13 -4.12 7.29 -3.86
CA THR A 13 -3.78 5.91 -3.50
C THR A 13 -4.35 4.90 -4.49
N HIS A 14 -5.56 5.15 -5.01
CA HIS A 14 -6.17 4.33 -6.05
C HIS A 14 -5.29 4.21 -7.31
N LEU A 15 -4.76 5.30 -7.86
CA LEU A 15 -3.86 5.23 -9.03
C LEU A 15 -2.55 4.50 -8.69
N ALA A 16 -1.98 4.72 -7.51
CA ALA A 16 -0.79 3.99 -7.09
C ALA A 16 -1.03 2.47 -7.04
N LEU A 17 -2.20 2.02 -6.58
CA LEU A 17 -2.56 0.60 -6.58
C LEU A 17 -2.84 0.06 -7.99
N HIS A 18 -3.33 0.89 -8.92
CA HIS A 18 -3.45 0.52 -10.33
C HIS A 18 -2.06 0.25 -10.93
N GLU A 19 -1.12 1.18 -10.77
CA GLU A 19 0.26 1.01 -11.26
C GLU A 19 0.93 -0.22 -10.62
N ALA A 20 0.72 -0.43 -9.32
CA ALA A 20 1.23 -1.63 -8.65
C ALA A 20 0.63 -2.92 -9.22
N TYR A 21 -0.67 -2.92 -9.57
CA TYR A 21 -1.33 -4.06 -10.19
C TYR A 21 -0.68 -4.38 -11.54
N ASP A 22 -0.47 -3.37 -12.38
CA ASP A 22 0.18 -3.54 -13.68
C ASP A 22 1.61 -4.08 -13.50
N LEU A 23 2.39 -3.53 -12.56
CA LEU A 23 3.74 -4.02 -12.26
C LEU A 23 3.76 -5.49 -11.82
N PHE A 24 2.83 -5.91 -10.96
CA PHE A 24 2.80 -7.28 -10.41
C PHE A 24 2.20 -8.33 -11.35
N THR A 25 1.42 -7.91 -12.34
CA THR A 25 0.69 -8.80 -13.26
C THR A 25 1.23 -8.78 -14.68
N ASN A 26 2.01 -7.77 -15.06
CA ASN A 26 2.65 -7.69 -16.37
C ASN A 26 3.59 -8.89 -16.58
N ARG A 27 3.37 -9.61 -17.70
CA ARG A 27 4.08 -10.84 -18.09
C ARG A 27 5.08 -10.65 -19.23
N ASP A 28 5.26 -9.41 -19.69
CA ASP A 28 6.10 -9.05 -20.81
C ASP A 28 7.60 -9.04 -20.44
N GLY A 29 7.94 -9.38 -19.18
CA GLY A 29 9.32 -9.52 -18.68
C GLY A 29 9.95 -8.19 -18.22
N ASP A 30 9.51 -7.06 -18.76
CA ASP A 30 10.07 -5.74 -18.48
C ASP A 30 9.77 -5.23 -17.05
N SER A 31 8.75 -5.75 -16.38
CA SER A 31 8.41 -5.39 -15.00
C SER A 31 9.32 -6.04 -13.95
N GLY A 32 10.06 -7.09 -14.31
CA GLY A 32 10.86 -7.89 -13.37
C GLY A 32 10.05 -8.70 -12.36
N ALA A 33 8.70 -8.71 -12.46
CA ALA A 33 7.85 -9.53 -11.62
C ALA A 33 8.02 -11.02 -11.95
N ARG A 34 8.13 -11.86 -10.92
CA ARG A 34 8.37 -13.30 -11.06
C ARG A 34 7.11 -14.10 -10.74
N GLU A 35 6.80 -15.06 -11.60
CA GLU A 35 5.74 -16.02 -11.35
C GLU A 35 6.10 -16.95 -10.17
N GLY A 36 5.10 -17.35 -9.37
CA GLY A 36 5.28 -18.24 -8.23
C GLY A 36 6.00 -17.63 -7.01
N VAL A 37 6.44 -16.37 -7.07
CA VAL A 37 7.08 -15.66 -5.95
C VAL A 37 6.03 -14.84 -5.21
N PRO A 38 5.96 -14.91 -3.86
CA PRO A 38 5.08 -14.05 -3.06
C PRO A 38 5.33 -12.56 -3.34
N LYS A 39 4.24 -11.79 -3.45
CA LYS A 39 4.26 -10.36 -3.76
C LYS A 39 3.75 -9.59 -2.55
N LEU A 40 4.46 -8.52 -2.18
CA LEU A 40 4.12 -7.66 -1.06
C LEU A 40 4.07 -6.20 -1.52
N ALA A 41 2.96 -5.53 -1.27
CA ALA A 41 2.80 -4.09 -1.43
C ALA A 41 2.79 -3.42 -0.05
N ILE A 42 3.67 -2.45 0.16
CA ILE A 42 3.67 -1.61 1.37
C ILE A 42 3.20 -0.22 0.97
N VAL A 43 2.00 0.16 1.43
CA VAL A 43 1.37 1.44 1.11
C VAL A 43 1.68 2.44 2.22
N LEU A 44 2.44 3.48 1.90
CA LEU A 44 2.71 4.61 2.81
C LEU A 44 1.72 5.75 2.52
N THR A 45 0.78 6.03 3.43
CA THR A 45 -0.24 7.07 3.22
C THR A 45 -0.88 7.53 4.53
N ASP A 46 -1.38 8.76 4.60
CA ASP A 46 -2.16 9.27 5.73
C ASP A 46 -3.65 8.84 5.68
N GLY A 47 -4.06 8.14 4.61
CA GLY A 47 -5.41 7.57 4.46
C GLY A 47 -6.42 8.50 3.78
N HIS A 48 -6.00 9.65 3.26
CA HIS A 48 -6.93 10.63 2.65
C HIS A 48 -6.86 10.64 1.12
N SER A 49 -7.06 9.50 0.47
CA SER A 49 -7.12 9.45 -1.00
C SER A 49 -8.34 10.20 -1.54
N GLN A 50 -8.16 10.96 -2.62
CA GLN A 50 -9.26 11.65 -3.30
C GLN A 50 -10.35 10.71 -3.82
N ARG A 51 -9.98 9.46 -4.10
CA ARG A 51 -10.90 8.39 -4.52
C ARG A 51 -10.57 7.13 -3.76
N SER A 52 -11.59 6.36 -3.41
CA SER A 52 -11.42 5.13 -2.64
C SER A 52 -10.48 4.14 -3.35
N PRO A 53 -9.42 3.67 -2.67
CA PRO A 53 -8.49 2.67 -3.21
C PRO A 53 -9.00 1.22 -3.10
N ARG A 54 -10.11 0.99 -2.39
CA ARG A 54 -10.60 -0.34 -1.98
C ARG A 54 -10.70 -1.35 -3.13
N ASN A 55 -11.35 -0.97 -4.23
CA ASN A 55 -11.58 -1.89 -5.35
C ASN A 55 -10.28 -2.36 -6.00
N LEU A 56 -9.27 -1.48 -6.09
CA LEU A 56 -7.96 -1.85 -6.64
C LEU A 56 -7.14 -2.67 -5.65
N ALA A 57 -7.23 -2.37 -4.35
CA ALA A 57 -6.64 -3.21 -3.32
C ALA A 57 -7.21 -4.63 -3.34
N GLN A 58 -8.51 -4.78 -3.57
CA GLN A 58 -9.15 -6.09 -3.74
C GLN A 58 -8.63 -6.84 -4.97
N ARG A 59 -8.41 -6.16 -6.11
CA ARG A 59 -7.83 -6.78 -7.31
C ARG A 59 -6.39 -7.26 -7.08
N LEU A 60 -5.57 -6.45 -6.41
CA LEU A 60 -4.21 -6.87 -6.03
C LEU A 60 -4.24 -8.12 -5.14
N LYS A 61 -5.13 -8.14 -4.14
CA LYS A 61 -5.31 -9.30 -3.27
C LYS A 61 -5.78 -10.55 -4.00
N SER A 62 -6.67 -10.42 -4.99
CA SER A 62 -7.09 -11.57 -5.82
C SER A 62 -5.96 -12.14 -6.68
N GLU A 63 -4.93 -11.33 -6.99
CA GLU A 63 -3.70 -11.78 -7.65
C GLU A 63 -2.66 -12.35 -6.67
N GLY A 64 -3.03 -12.55 -5.40
CA GLY A 64 -2.17 -13.09 -4.35
C GLY A 64 -1.16 -12.09 -3.80
N VAL A 65 -1.35 -10.78 -4.03
CA VAL A 65 -0.50 -9.74 -3.44
C VAL A 65 -0.93 -9.46 -2.00
N GLU A 66 -0.01 -9.59 -1.07
CA GLU A 66 -0.21 -9.14 0.31
C GLU A 66 -0.03 -7.62 0.38
N ILE A 67 -0.88 -6.95 1.16
CA ILE A 67 -0.83 -5.49 1.32
C ILE A 67 -0.71 -5.12 2.80
N LEU A 68 0.31 -4.33 3.12
CA LEU A 68 0.46 -3.63 4.40
C LEU A 68 0.18 -2.14 4.19
N ALA A 69 -0.54 -1.52 5.12
CA ALA A 69 -0.79 -0.09 5.10
C ALA A 69 -0.09 0.58 6.28
N VAL A 70 0.77 1.56 6.02
CA VAL A 70 1.54 2.27 7.04
C VAL A 70 1.26 3.76 6.93
N SER A 71 0.73 4.36 7.99
CA SER A 71 0.58 5.80 8.10
C SER A 71 1.77 6.45 8.78
N MET A 72 2.13 7.62 8.25
CA MET A 72 3.12 8.52 8.84
C MET A 72 2.47 9.53 9.80
N THR A 73 1.14 9.66 9.79
CA THR A 73 0.40 10.59 10.64
C THR A 73 -0.30 9.84 11.78
N PRO A 74 -0.30 10.40 13.01
CA PRO A 74 -1.04 9.82 14.12
C PRO A 74 -2.52 10.22 14.08
N ARG A 75 -3.34 9.62 14.95
CA ARG A 75 -4.70 10.11 15.24
C ARG A 75 -4.65 11.57 15.75
N PRO A 76 -5.67 12.40 15.44
CA PRO A 76 -6.87 12.10 14.65
C PRO A 76 -6.68 12.33 13.14
N TYR A 77 -5.45 12.59 12.67
CA TYR A 77 -5.19 12.98 11.29
C TYR A 77 -5.21 11.82 10.31
N VAL A 78 -4.91 10.60 10.75
CA VAL A 78 -4.99 9.40 9.90
C VAL A 78 -6.44 8.98 9.66
N ASP A 79 -6.79 8.64 8.43
CA ASP A 79 -8.02 7.91 8.13
C ASP A 79 -7.77 6.39 8.13
N GLU A 80 -7.89 5.80 9.31
CA GLU A 80 -7.72 4.35 9.49
C GLU A 80 -8.81 3.52 8.78
N ARG A 81 -9.95 4.12 8.41
CA ARG A 81 -10.98 3.39 7.65
C ARG A 81 -10.53 3.19 6.21
N GLU A 82 -9.86 4.17 5.61
CA GLU A 82 -9.25 3.98 4.30
C GLU A 82 -8.14 2.92 4.37
N LEU A 83 -7.24 2.98 5.37
CA LEU A 83 -6.19 1.98 5.53
C LEU A 83 -6.76 0.57 5.71
N LEU A 84 -7.78 0.42 6.56
CA LEU A 84 -8.48 -0.84 6.74
C LEU A 84 -9.22 -1.28 5.47
N GLY A 85 -9.74 -0.35 4.68
CA GLY A 85 -10.36 -0.64 3.39
C GLY A 85 -9.36 -1.16 2.35
N ILE A 86 -8.09 -0.74 2.44
CA ILE A 86 -7.00 -1.26 1.59
C ILE A 86 -6.65 -2.69 2.02
N THR A 87 -6.34 -2.90 3.29
CA THR A 87 -5.81 -4.19 3.77
C THR A 87 -6.92 -5.23 3.94
N GLU A 88 -8.12 -4.82 4.36
CA GLU A 88 -9.20 -5.67 4.93
C GLU A 88 -8.77 -6.50 6.14
N ASP A 89 -7.63 -6.15 6.75
CA ASP A 89 -7.07 -6.80 7.92
C ASP A 89 -6.42 -5.75 8.82
N ALA A 90 -6.96 -5.59 10.03
CA ALA A 90 -6.48 -4.61 11.00
C ALA A 90 -5.07 -4.94 11.53
N SER A 91 -4.64 -6.20 11.49
CA SER A 91 -3.27 -6.58 11.88
C SER A 91 -2.22 -6.11 10.88
N LYS A 92 -2.64 -5.72 9.67
CA LYS A 92 -1.78 -5.20 8.59
C LYS A 92 -1.82 -3.68 8.47
N VAL A 93 -2.47 -3.00 9.42
CA VAL A 93 -2.54 -1.53 9.51
C VAL A 93 -1.60 -1.03 10.58
N PHE A 94 -0.68 -0.17 10.17
CA PHE A 94 0.34 0.42 11.01
C PHE A 94 0.22 1.94 10.99
N THR A 95 0.44 2.55 12.15
CA THR A 95 0.46 3.99 12.40
C THR A 95 1.69 4.28 13.27
N PRO A 96 2.04 5.55 13.53
CA PRO A 96 3.17 5.87 14.40
C PRO A 96 3.07 5.24 15.81
N SER A 97 1.87 4.82 16.24
CA SER A 97 1.66 4.19 17.55
C SER A 97 2.06 2.71 17.64
N ASN A 98 2.07 1.99 16.52
CA ASN A 98 2.31 0.53 16.48
C ASN A 98 3.32 0.09 15.40
N VAL A 99 3.85 1.02 14.60
CA VAL A 99 4.81 0.71 13.51
C VAL A 99 6.07 0.01 14.01
N GLN A 100 6.45 0.15 15.28
CA GLN A 100 7.56 -0.57 15.89
C GLN A 100 7.42 -2.09 15.81
N VAL A 101 6.21 -2.63 15.64
CA VAL A 101 5.98 -4.07 15.43
C VAL A 101 6.62 -4.56 14.13
N LEU A 102 6.68 -3.72 13.08
CA LEU A 102 7.37 -4.05 11.81
C LEU A 102 8.89 -4.12 11.95
N MET A 103 9.45 -3.51 13.00
CA MET A 103 10.89 -3.37 13.19
C MET A 103 11.49 -4.43 14.13
N ARG A 104 10.66 -5.36 14.61
CA ARG A 104 11.14 -6.44 15.48
C ARG A 104 11.79 -7.52 14.60
N PRO A 105 13.06 -7.86 14.82
CA PRO A 105 13.62 -9.06 14.22
C PRO A 105 12.95 -10.28 14.86
N ASP A 106 12.56 -11.24 14.03
CA ASP A 106 12.11 -12.57 14.44
C ASP A 106 13.21 -13.33 15.21
#